data_AF-A0A8H6DCP6-F1
#
_entry.id   AF-A0A8H6DCP6-F1
#
_cell.length_a   1.000
_cell.length_b   1.000
_cell.length_c   1.000
_cell.angle_alpha   90.00
_cell.angle_beta   90.00
_cell.angle_gamma   90.00
#
_symmetry.space_group_name_H-M   'P 1'
#
loop_
_entity.id
_entity.type
_entity.pdbx_description
1 polymer ?
#
loop_
_entity_poly.entity_id
_entity_poly.type
_entity_poly.pdbx_seq_one_letter_code
_entity_poly.pdbx_strand_id
1 'polypeptide(L)'
;MATVFEVIRGLWNPPRPPGILLQKDKLDRMIPENFAHYKSWGFNIYRTHYSEESDKYWAMLLDALKRQTYLALRYLEEDSEYEVDTRVRIRKLRIYHHPNKEEYMEDLERLRKLFHLEVREGPELEGLDIYQVRKISAEENKQGKVITVGGCVQYVLVADESVLRDIAKGEFVVKAVAY
;
A
#
# COMPACT_ATOMS: atom_id res chain seq x y z
N MET A 1 -6.97 -2.71 -13.82
CA MET A 1 -6.44 -2.49 -12.46
C MET A 1 -6.55 -3.77 -11.68
N ALA A 2 -5.77 -3.92 -10.60
CA ALA A 2 -5.98 -5.01 -9.67
C ALA A 2 -7.30 -4.78 -8.91
N THR A 3 -8.08 -5.83 -8.68
CA THR A 3 -9.34 -5.75 -7.93
C THR A 3 -9.08 -5.63 -6.42
N VAL A 4 -10.05 -5.16 -5.63
CA VAL A 4 -9.96 -5.10 -4.16
C VAL A 4 -9.64 -6.48 -3.60
N PHE A 5 -10.30 -7.50 -4.15
CA PHE A 5 -10.05 -8.90 -3.82
C PHE A 5 -8.60 -9.34 -4.12
N GLU A 6 -8.06 -8.99 -5.29
CA GLU A 6 -6.68 -9.35 -5.66
C GLU A 6 -5.68 -8.73 -4.69
N VAL A 7 -5.90 -7.48 -4.28
CA VAL A 7 -5.06 -6.80 -3.28
C VAL A 7 -5.17 -7.50 -1.93
N ILE A 8 -6.37 -7.69 -1.38
CA ILE A 8 -6.56 -8.37 -0.08
C ILE A 8 -5.97 -9.78 -0.08
N ARG A 9 -6.14 -10.53 -1.17
CA ARG A 9 -5.54 -11.86 -1.31
C ARG A 9 -4.01 -11.80 -1.34
N GLY A 10 -3.42 -10.79 -1.96
CA GLY A 10 -1.97 -10.58 -1.95
C GLY A 10 -1.41 -10.24 -0.56
N LEU A 11 -2.22 -9.57 0.28
CA LEU A 11 -1.86 -9.22 1.65
C LEU A 11 -2.03 -10.38 2.63
N TRP A 12 -2.90 -11.33 2.32
CA TRP A 12 -3.16 -12.51 3.15
C TRP A 12 -2.00 -13.50 3.12
N ASN A 13 -1.30 -13.68 4.25
CA ASN A 13 -0.14 -14.57 4.38
C ASN A 13 -0.28 -15.54 5.57
N PRO A 14 -1.23 -16.49 5.49
CA PRO A 14 -1.46 -17.45 6.57
C PRO A 14 -0.28 -18.44 6.69
N PRO A 15 -0.05 -19.02 7.88
CA PRO A 15 0.87 -20.14 8.01
C PRO A 15 0.45 -21.29 7.08
N ARG A 16 1.43 -22.02 6.55
CA ARG A 16 1.12 -23.22 5.75
C ARG A 16 0.31 -24.18 6.61
N PRO A 17 -0.89 -24.61 6.17
CA PRO A 17 -1.67 -25.53 6.97
C PRO A 17 -0.87 -26.82 7.16
N PRO A 18 -0.78 -27.37 8.38
CA PRO A 18 -0.29 -28.73 8.55
C PRO A 18 -1.17 -29.63 7.67
N GLY A 19 -0.56 -30.59 6.96
CA GLY A 19 -1.12 -31.29 5.79
C GLY A 19 -2.42 -32.09 5.97
N ILE A 20 -3.20 -31.84 7.03
CA ILE A 20 -4.47 -32.47 7.34
C ILE A 20 -5.55 -31.39 7.24
N LEU A 21 -6.51 -31.62 6.35
CA LEU A 21 -7.64 -30.76 5.95
C LEU A 21 -8.57 -30.26 7.09
N LEU A 22 -8.25 -30.52 8.36
CA LEU A 22 -9.08 -30.28 9.54
C LEU A 22 -8.99 -28.86 10.15
N GLN A 23 -8.12 -27.98 9.62
CA GLN A 23 -7.99 -26.59 10.12
C GLN A 23 -8.35 -25.50 9.09
N LYS A 24 -8.97 -25.85 7.95
CA LYS A 24 -9.35 -24.84 6.95
C LYS A 24 -10.25 -23.74 7.52
N ASP A 25 -11.18 -24.10 8.41
CA ASP A 25 -12.09 -23.15 9.05
C ASP A 25 -11.40 -22.26 10.10
N LYS A 26 -10.25 -22.69 10.64
CA LYS A 26 -9.45 -21.88 11.58
C LYS A 26 -8.57 -20.84 10.89
N LEU A 27 -8.36 -20.96 9.58
CA LEU A 27 -7.56 -20.02 8.78
C LEU A 27 -8.43 -19.20 7.82
N ASP A 28 -9.69 -18.97 8.20
CA ASP A 28 -10.55 -18.05 7.48
C ASP A 28 -10.04 -16.61 7.68
N ARG A 29 -9.75 -15.94 6.56
CA ARG A 29 -9.23 -14.57 6.49
C ARG A 29 -10.25 -13.52 6.97
N MET A 30 -11.52 -13.90 7.09
CA MET A 30 -12.62 -13.03 7.53
C MET A 30 -12.72 -12.96 9.07
N ILE A 31 -12.15 -13.94 9.77
CA ILE A 31 -12.14 -14.03 11.23
C ILE A 31 -11.16 -12.99 11.83
N PRO A 32 -11.60 -12.09 12.73
CA PRO A 32 -10.74 -11.05 13.32
C PRO A 32 -9.47 -11.57 14.00
N GLU A 33 -9.56 -12.73 14.67
CA GLU A 33 -8.43 -13.39 15.35
C GLU A 33 -7.29 -13.73 14.39
N ASN A 34 -7.61 -13.91 13.12
CA ASN A 34 -6.67 -14.24 12.07
C ASN A 34 -6.04 -13.02 11.40
N PHE A 35 -6.43 -11.80 11.79
CA PHE A 35 -5.94 -10.58 11.13
C PHE A 35 -4.43 -10.35 11.31
N ALA A 36 -3.81 -10.99 12.30
CA ALA A 36 -2.36 -11.01 12.48
C ALA A 36 -1.59 -11.62 11.28
N HIS A 37 -2.28 -12.35 10.40
CA HIS A 37 -1.69 -12.96 9.20
C HIS A 37 -1.76 -12.06 7.96
N TYR A 38 -2.37 -10.87 8.06
CA TYR A 38 -2.27 -9.88 7.00
C TYR A 38 -0.94 -9.13 7.09
N LYS A 39 -0.32 -8.93 5.93
CA LYS A 39 0.75 -7.95 5.78
C LYS A 39 0.13 -6.55 5.71
N SER A 40 0.81 -5.57 6.31
CA SER A 40 0.54 -4.16 6.02
C SER A 40 0.75 -3.88 4.53
N TRP A 41 0.05 -2.90 4.00
CA TRP A 41 0.26 -2.37 2.65
C TRP A 41 0.34 -0.86 2.68
N GLY A 42 0.75 -0.26 1.57
CA GLY A 42 0.90 1.18 1.45
C GLY A 42 2.26 1.49 0.86
N PHE A 43 2.87 2.60 1.27
CA PHE A 43 4.05 3.14 0.59
C PHE A 43 5.18 3.39 1.58
N ASN A 44 6.41 3.20 1.11
CA ASN A 44 7.59 3.72 1.78
C ASN A 44 7.94 5.02 1.08
N ILE A 45 8.20 6.08 1.85
CA ILE A 45 8.58 7.38 1.30
C ILE A 45 9.89 7.85 1.90
N TYR A 46 10.87 8.12 1.03
CA TYR A 46 12.17 8.65 1.41
C TYR A 46 12.20 10.15 1.24
N ARG A 47 12.63 10.85 2.28
CA ARG A 47 13.00 12.26 2.21
C ARG A 47 14.51 12.36 1.98
N THR A 48 14.91 13.06 0.92
CA THR A 48 16.34 13.25 0.61
C THR A 48 16.79 14.71 0.65
N HIS A 49 15.88 15.63 0.96
CA HIS A 49 16.19 17.05 1.11
C HIS A 49 15.72 17.60 2.45
N TYR A 50 16.61 18.34 3.11
CA TYR A 50 16.41 18.93 4.43
C TYR A 50 16.79 20.42 4.39
N SER A 51 15.91 21.25 4.94
CA SER A 51 16.05 22.69 5.11
C SER A 51 14.93 23.17 6.05
N GLU A 52 15.11 24.31 6.71
CA GLU A 52 14.15 24.83 7.69
C GLU A 52 12.72 24.98 7.12
N GLU A 53 12.60 25.38 5.86
CA GLU A 53 11.29 25.52 5.21
C GLU A 53 10.71 24.18 4.73
N SER A 54 11.58 23.21 4.39
CA SER A 54 11.15 21.94 3.81
C SER A 54 10.39 21.04 4.77
N ASP A 55 10.55 21.21 6.09
CA ASP A 55 9.80 20.44 7.11
C ASP A 55 8.29 20.64 7.00
N LYS A 56 7.87 21.88 6.77
CA LYS A 56 6.46 22.22 6.56
C LYS A 56 5.91 21.51 5.32
N TYR A 57 6.64 21.59 4.21
CA TYR A 57 6.20 21.01 2.94
C TYR A 57 6.26 19.48 2.95
N TRP A 58 7.20 18.90 3.69
CA TRP A 58 7.25 17.48 3.98
C TRP A 58 6.00 17.01 4.73
N ALA A 59 5.64 17.68 5.83
CA ALA A 59 4.43 17.38 6.58
C ALA A 59 3.16 17.51 5.72
N MET A 60 3.09 18.56 4.88
CA MET A 60 1.99 18.76 3.93
C MET A 60 1.89 17.61 2.91
N LEU A 61 3.02 17.15 2.36
CA LEU A 61 3.06 16.02 1.43
C LEU A 61 2.57 14.73 2.10
N LEU A 62 3.02 14.44 3.32
CA LEU A 62 2.59 13.25 4.07
C LEU A 62 1.09 13.26 4.37
N ASP A 63 0.54 14.40 4.79
CA ASP A 63 -0.89 14.56 5.02
C ASP A 63 -1.69 14.41 3.72
N ALA A 64 -1.23 15.03 2.63
CA ALA A 64 -1.85 14.91 1.32
C ALA A 64 -1.87 13.45 0.82
N LEU A 65 -0.74 12.73 0.89
CA LEU A 65 -0.65 11.33 0.48
C LEU A 65 -1.63 10.44 1.24
N LYS A 66 -1.72 10.61 2.57
CA LYS A 66 -2.69 9.89 3.39
C LYS A 66 -4.11 10.22 2.92
N ARG A 67 -4.50 11.50 2.92
CA ARG A 67 -5.87 11.93 2.54
C ARG A 67 -6.26 11.47 1.15
N GLN A 68 -5.39 11.65 0.16
CA GLN A 68 -5.65 11.23 -1.22
C GLN A 68 -5.80 9.71 -1.32
N THR A 69 -5.02 8.94 -0.57
CA THR A 69 -5.20 7.48 -0.53
C THR A 69 -6.54 7.10 0.09
N TYR A 70 -6.94 7.71 1.21
CA TYR A 70 -8.26 7.49 1.80
C TYR A 70 -9.40 7.88 0.86
N LEU A 71 -9.27 9.00 0.14
CA LEU A 71 -10.26 9.43 -0.85
C LEU A 71 -10.33 8.45 -2.02
N ALA A 72 -9.20 7.96 -2.52
CA ALA A 72 -9.17 6.94 -3.56
C ALA A 72 -9.85 5.63 -3.10
N LEU A 73 -9.63 5.21 -1.85
CA LEU A 73 -10.31 4.04 -1.27
C LEU A 73 -11.82 4.29 -1.03
N ARG A 74 -12.27 5.53 -0.91
CA ARG A 74 -13.71 5.87 -0.83
C ARG A 74 -14.38 5.82 -2.18
N TYR A 75 -13.68 6.19 -3.24
CA TYR A 75 -14.19 6.05 -4.60
C TYR A 75 -14.55 4.58 -4.91
N LEU A 76 -13.81 3.62 -4.35
CA LEU A 76 -14.11 2.19 -4.48
C LEU A 76 -15.41 1.73 -3.78
N GLU A 77 -16.03 2.56 -2.94
CA GLU A 77 -17.31 2.25 -2.28
C GLU A 77 -18.52 2.39 -3.21
N GLU A 78 -18.35 3.04 -4.37
CA GLU A 78 -19.40 3.25 -5.35
C GLU A 78 -19.91 1.92 -5.94
N ASP A 79 -21.21 1.86 -6.23
CA ASP A 79 -21.84 0.66 -6.80
C ASP A 79 -21.22 0.25 -8.14
N SER A 80 -20.84 1.24 -8.95
CA SER A 80 -20.13 1.05 -10.22
C SER A 80 -18.82 0.28 -10.06
N GLU A 81 -18.02 0.63 -9.04
CA GLU A 81 -16.73 -0.02 -8.78
C GLU A 81 -16.92 -1.44 -8.24
N TYR A 82 -17.89 -1.64 -7.33
CA TYR A 82 -18.29 -2.98 -6.90
C TYR A 82 -18.72 -3.84 -8.09
N GLU A 83 -19.50 -3.29 -9.02
CA GLU A 83 -19.90 -3.99 -10.24
C GLU A 83 -18.71 -4.32 -11.14
N VAL A 84 -17.75 -3.41 -11.30
CA VAL A 84 -16.53 -3.64 -12.10
C VAL A 84 -15.70 -4.77 -11.50
N ASP A 85 -15.43 -4.73 -10.20
CA ASP A 85 -14.73 -5.81 -9.48
C ASP A 85 -15.47 -7.15 -9.64
N THR A 86 -16.80 -7.09 -9.58
CA THR A 86 -17.73 -8.21 -9.78
C THR A 86 -17.90 -8.59 -11.26
N ARG A 87 -17.44 -7.81 -12.24
CA ARG A 87 -17.53 -8.14 -13.69
C ARG A 87 -16.21 -8.65 -14.26
N VAL A 88 -15.05 -8.12 -13.81
CA VAL A 88 -13.72 -8.69 -14.08
C VAL A 88 -13.68 -10.19 -13.74
N ARG A 89 -14.50 -10.57 -12.73
CA ARG A 89 -15.01 -11.89 -12.32
C ARG A 89 -15.30 -12.91 -13.43
N ILE A 90 -15.93 -12.54 -14.55
CA ILE A 90 -16.45 -13.54 -15.51
C ILE A 90 -15.34 -14.12 -16.38
N ARG A 91 -14.26 -13.37 -16.62
CA ARG A 91 -13.24 -13.74 -17.60
C ARG A 91 -12.05 -14.52 -17.03
N LYS A 92 -11.80 -14.52 -15.71
CA LYS A 92 -10.47 -14.88 -15.18
C LYS A 92 -10.31 -16.09 -14.27
N LEU A 93 -11.27 -16.61 -13.50
CA LEU A 93 -11.29 -17.98 -12.91
C LEU A 93 -12.41 -18.11 -11.85
N ARG A 94 -12.92 -19.33 -11.69
CA ARG A 94 -14.25 -19.69 -11.13
C ARG A 94 -14.32 -19.96 -9.62
N ILE A 95 -13.46 -19.37 -8.77
CA ILE A 95 -13.22 -19.98 -7.43
C ILE A 95 -13.38 -19.06 -6.21
N TYR A 96 -13.22 -17.73 -6.26
CA TYR A 96 -13.36 -16.92 -5.04
C TYR A 96 -13.98 -15.55 -5.31
N HIS A 97 -15.01 -15.21 -4.52
CA HIS A 97 -15.90 -14.08 -4.73
C HIS A 97 -16.18 -13.36 -3.40
N HIS A 98 -16.43 -12.05 -3.45
CA HIS A 98 -17.36 -11.44 -2.50
C HIS A 98 -18.77 -11.92 -2.89
N PRO A 99 -19.46 -12.69 -2.05
CA PRO A 99 -20.79 -13.19 -2.35
C PRO A 99 -21.83 -12.07 -2.36
N ASN A 100 -21.55 -10.93 -1.72
CA ASN A 100 -22.43 -9.77 -1.61
C ASN A 100 -21.60 -8.47 -1.48
N LYS A 101 -22.28 -7.32 -1.44
CA LYS A 101 -21.63 -6.01 -1.33
C LYS A 101 -21.08 -5.79 0.08
N GLU A 102 -21.71 -6.36 1.09
CA GLU A 102 -21.31 -6.24 2.49
C GLU A 102 -19.88 -6.75 2.70
N GLU A 103 -19.56 -7.96 2.22
CA GLU A 103 -18.20 -8.52 2.32
C GLU A 103 -17.17 -7.73 1.52
N TYR A 104 -17.58 -7.09 0.42
CA TYR A 104 -16.70 -6.19 -0.34
C TYR A 104 -16.36 -4.93 0.47
N MET A 105 -17.36 -4.33 1.13
CA MET A 105 -17.16 -3.18 2.01
C MET A 105 -16.29 -3.54 3.22
N GLU A 106 -16.44 -4.74 3.78
CA GLU A 106 -15.55 -5.20 4.86
C GLU A 106 -14.09 -5.32 4.39
N ASP A 107 -13.85 -5.84 3.18
CA ASP A 107 -12.49 -5.92 2.62
C ASP A 107 -11.92 -4.54 2.31
N LEU A 108 -12.74 -3.58 1.87
CA LEU A 108 -12.32 -2.18 1.75
C LEU A 108 -11.93 -1.58 3.11
N GLU A 109 -12.68 -1.86 4.16
CA GLU A 109 -12.35 -1.41 5.51
C GLU A 109 -11.08 -2.09 6.03
N ARG A 110 -10.87 -3.38 5.71
CA ARG A 110 -9.60 -4.07 5.97
C ARG A 110 -8.45 -3.41 5.22
N LEU A 111 -8.61 -3.07 3.93
CA LEU A 111 -7.61 -2.30 3.19
C LEU A 111 -7.31 -0.98 3.89
N ARG A 112 -8.31 -0.21 4.31
CA ARG A 112 -8.07 1.05 5.03
C ARG A 112 -7.26 0.88 6.31
N LYS A 113 -7.56 -0.16 7.10
CA LYS A 113 -6.85 -0.46 8.35
C LYS A 113 -5.42 -0.95 8.14
N LEU A 114 -5.19 -1.68 7.05
CA LEU A 114 -3.87 -2.21 6.70
C LEU A 114 -2.97 -1.18 5.99
N PHE A 115 -3.51 -0.02 5.61
CA PHE A 115 -2.76 1.03 4.95
C PHE A 115 -1.74 1.67 5.92
N HIS A 116 -0.50 1.76 5.47
CA HIS A 116 0.60 2.35 6.19
C HIS A 116 1.49 3.16 5.25
N LEU A 117 1.83 4.37 5.67
CA LEU A 117 2.81 5.22 4.99
C LEU A 117 4.08 5.21 5.85
N GLU A 118 5.03 4.36 5.47
CA GLU A 118 6.31 4.20 6.15
C GLU A 118 7.24 5.36 5.76
N VAL A 119 7.60 6.19 6.73
CA VAL A 119 8.46 7.35 6.52
C VAL A 119 9.92 6.97 6.75
N ARG A 120 10.76 7.26 5.76
CA ARG A 120 12.22 7.12 5.83
C ARG A 120 12.83 8.52 5.83
N GLU A 121 13.28 8.95 6.99
CA GLU A 121 13.93 10.24 7.21
C GLU A 121 15.13 10.08 8.15
N GLY A 122 16.22 10.81 7.86
CA GLY A 122 17.44 10.79 8.64
C GLY A 122 18.57 11.54 7.91
N PRO A 123 19.58 12.05 8.63
CA PRO A 123 20.71 12.76 8.03
C PRO A 123 21.49 11.89 7.02
N GLU A 124 21.43 10.56 7.14
CA GLU A 124 22.03 9.61 6.21
C GLU A 124 21.36 9.59 4.82
N LEU A 125 20.15 10.15 4.70
CA LEU A 125 19.39 10.23 3.45
C LEU A 125 19.56 11.58 2.74
N GLU A 126 20.21 12.55 3.38
CA GLU A 126 20.39 13.90 2.84
C GLU A 126 21.26 13.88 1.58
N GLY A 127 20.76 14.50 0.51
CA GLY A 127 21.46 14.64 -0.76
C GLY A 127 21.55 13.35 -1.57
N LEU A 128 20.90 12.26 -1.15
CA LEU A 128 20.90 11.02 -1.93
C LEU A 128 20.19 11.21 -3.27
N ASP A 129 20.83 10.71 -4.33
CA ASP A 129 20.24 10.61 -5.64
C ASP A 129 19.28 9.40 -5.76
N ILE A 130 18.50 9.39 -6.84
CA ILE A 130 17.52 8.32 -7.10
C ILE A 130 18.20 6.94 -7.22
N TYR A 131 19.43 6.86 -7.71
CA TYR A 131 20.14 5.60 -7.88
C TYR A 131 20.61 5.04 -6.52
N GLN A 132 21.03 5.89 -5.60
CA GLN A 132 21.37 5.53 -4.23
C GLN A 132 20.12 5.09 -3.46
N VAL A 133 19.01 5.82 -3.57
CA VAL A 133 17.73 5.41 -2.97
C VAL A 133 17.31 4.03 -3.46
N ARG A 134 17.43 3.74 -4.77
CA ARG A 134 17.14 2.40 -5.32
C ARG A 134 17.94 1.29 -4.64
N LYS A 135 19.25 1.50 -4.44
CA LYS A 135 20.11 0.50 -3.79
C LYS A 135 19.67 0.24 -2.36
N ILE A 136 19.43 1.30 -1.59
CA ILE A 136 18.99 1.20 -0.19
C ILE A 136 17.65 0.46 -0.13
N SER A 137 16.68 0.85 -0.97
CA SER A 137 15.37 0.18 -1.02
C SER A 137 15.47 -1.30 -1.40
N ALA A 138 16.34 -1.68 -2.34
CA ALA A 138 16.56 -3.07 -2.69
C ALA A 138 17.18 -3.88 -1.53
N GLU A 139 18.08 -3.28 -0.75
CA GLU A 139 18.67 -3.90 0.44
C GLU A 139 17.67 -4.02 1.60
N GLU A 140 16.92 -2.96 1.89
CA GLU A 140 15.84 -2.98 2.89
C GLU A 140 14.77 -4.02 2.53
N ASN A 141 14.45 -4.20 1.24
CA ASN A 141 13.50 -5.19 0.78
C ASN A 141 13.98 -6.62 1.05
N LYS A 142 15.28 -6.90 0.85
CA LYS A 142 15.89 -8.20 1.22
C LYS A 142 15.81 -8.47 2.73
N GLN A 143 15.81 -7.40 3.53
CA GLN A 143 15.65 -7.47 4.99
C GLN A 143 14.18 -7.52 5.44
N GLY A 144 13.22 -7.48 4.50
CA GLY A 144 11.78 -7.46 4.81
C GLY A 144 11.28 -6.15 5.42
N LYS A 145 12.04 -5.05 5.29
CA LYS A 145 11.72 -3.74 5.87
C LYS A 145 10.87 -2.84 4.96
N VAL A 146 10.73 -3.21 3.69
CA VAL A 146 10.00 -2.41 2.71
C VAL A 146 8.59 -2.96 2.57
N ILE A 147 7.60 -2.11 2.83
CA ILE A 147 6.20 -2.41 2.53
C ILE A 147 6.07 -2.62 1.02
N THR A 148 5.73 -3.82 0.59
CA THR A 148 5.50 -4.12 -0.82
C THR A 148 4.07 -3.72 -1.17
N VAL A 149 3.89 -2.74 -2.06
CA VAL A 149 2.58 -2.22 -2.46
C VAL A 149 1.73 -3.38 -3.00
N GLY A 150 0.69 -3.78 -2.26
CA GLY A 150 -0.22 -4.86 -2.65
C GLY A 150 0.45 -6.21 -2.93
N GLY A 151 1.66 -6.46 -2.42
CA GLY A 151 2.41 -7.71 -2.61
C GLY A 151 2.96 -7.96 -4.02
N CYS A 152 2.76 -7.04 -4.98
CA CYS A 152 2.98 -7.32 -6.42
C CYS A 152 3.88 -6.31 -7.14
N VAL A 153 4.10 -5.11 -6.58
CA VAL A 153 4.91 -4.06 -7.23
C VAL A 153 5.99 -3.53 -6.30
N GLN A 154 7.21 -3.42 -6.83
CA GLN A 154 8.40 -2.97 -6.09
C GLN A 154 8.74 -1.54 -6.51
N TYR A 155 8.22 -0.57 -5.77
CA TYR A 155 8.65 0.82 -5.87
C TYR A 155 8.53 1.52 -4.52
N VAL A 156 9.32 2.58 -4.35
CA VAL A 156 9.24 3.50 -3.23
C VAL A 156 8.88 4.89 -3.73
N LEU A 157 8.37 5.72 -2.84
CA LEU A 157 8.16 7.14 -3.08
C LEU A 157 9.39 7.92 -2.63
N VAL A 158 9.70 9.01 -3.34
CA VAL A 158 10.83 9.89 -3.01
C VAL A 158 10.37 11.34 -3.06
N ALA A 159 10.74 12.08 -2.02
CA ALA A 159 10.62 13.52 -1.92
C ALA A 159 12.02 14.14 -1.83
N ASP A 160 12.54 14.53 -2.99
CA ASP A 160 13.77 15.31 -3.10
C ASP A 160 13.45 16.81 -3.12
N GLU A 161 14.49 17.63 -3.29
CA GLU A 161 14.37 19.08 -3.29
C GLU A 161 13.32 19.58 -4.30
N SER A 162 13.29 19.00 -5.51
CA SER A 162 12.32 19.42 -6.53
C SER A 162 10.88 19.14 -6.12
N VAL A 163 10.63 17.96 -5.53
CA VAL A 163 9.30 17.61 -5.02
C VAL A 163 8.86 18.59 -3.94
N LEU A 164 9.71 18.88 -2.95
CA LEU A 164 9.34 19.78 -1.85
C LEU A 164 9.16 21.23 -2.32
N ARG A 165 9.92 21.68 -3.32
CA ARG A 165 9.72 22.99 -3.96
C ARG A 165 8.39 23.07 -4.71
N ASP A 166 7.94 21.99 -5.34
CA ASP A 166 6.65 21.99 -6.04
C ASP A 166 5.49 21.97 -5.05
N ILE A 167 5.61 21.21 -3.95
CA ILE A 167 4.65 21.26 -2.84
C ILE A 167 4.55 22.68 -2.26
N ALA A 168 5.68 23.39 -2.15
CA ALA A 168 5.70 24.78 -1.69
C ALA A 168 4.90 25.74 -2.60
N LYS A 169 4.80 25.43 -3.90
CA LYS A 169 3.98 26.18 -4.86
C LYS A 169 2.51 25.72 -4.88
N GLY A 170 2.14 24.70 -4.12
CA GLY A 170 0.82 24.09 -4.13
C GLY A 170 0.65 23.00 -5.19
N GLU A 171 1.74 22.53 -5.81
CA GLU A 171 1.75 21.43 -6.77
C GLU A 171 2.04 20.11 -6.06
N PHE A 172 1.03 19.23 -5.98
CA PHE A 172 1.15 17.97 -5.25
C PHE A 172 1.72 16.86 -6.12
N VAL A 173 3.05 16.78 -6.15
CA VAL A 173 3.82 15.76 -6.88
C VAL A 173 4.61 14.86 -5.93
N VAL A 174 4.90 13.64 -6.35
CA VAL A 174 5.83 12.72 -5.69
C VAL A 174 6.51 11.85 -6.73
N LYS A 175 7.77 11.47 -6.52
CA LYS A 175 8.49 10.60 -7.44
C LYS A 175 8.29 9.14 -7.05
N ALA A 176 7.93 8.29 -8.00
CA ALA A 176 7.88 6.84 -7.81
C ALA A 176 9.13 6.20 -8.41
N VAL A 177 9.83 5.39 -7.61
CA VAL A 177 11.13 4.82 -7.97
C VAL A 177 11.07 3.31 -7.81
N ALA A 178 11.09 2.59 -8.94
CA ALA A 178 11.28 1.14 -8.95
C ALA A 178 12.72 0.77 -8.58
N TYR A 179 12.91 -0.36 -7.89
CA TYR A 179 14.19 -0.84 -7.37
C TYR A 179 14.32 -2.37 -7.53
#